data_AF-A0A847Z0P1-F1
#
_entry.id   AF-A0A847Z0P1-F1
#
_cell.length_a   1.000
_cell.length_b   1.000
_cell.length_c   1.000
_cell.angle_alpha   90.00
_cell.angle_beta   90.00
_cell.angle_gamma   90.00
#
_symmetry.space_group_name_H-M   'P 1'
#
loop_
_entity.id
_entity.type
_entity.pdbx_description
1 polymer ?
#
loop_
_entity_poly.entity_id
_entity_poly.type
_entity_poly.pdbx_seq_one_letter_code
_entity_poly.pdbx_strand_id
1 'polypeptide(L)'
;MNILDAFIIVIILIFGFFGYKRGLVLSIISLTSVILSFIAAKLFYVDLAANIAANTEIDTKINLYITGKLNAAYPGGNVNVSVGNSGSPIQWIVTKLFHSDTIINNTVNSIASQITAVILNILAFVILFVAVLILIKLIGLILNKLSKLPVLNFINKLGGSVVGV
;
A
#
# COMPACT_ATOMS: atom_id res chain seq x y z
N MET A 1 -21.23 41.90 -29.01
CA MET A 1 -20.79 40.75 -28.19
C MET A 1 -21.67 40.69 -26.97
N ASN A 2 -22.35 39.56 -26.75
CA ASN A 2 -23.18 39.39 -25.56
C ASN A 2 -22.26 39.32 -24.32
N ILE A 3 -22.72 39.86 -23.20
CA ILE A 3 -22.03 39.76 -21.90
C ILE A 3 -21.70 38.30 -21.54
N LEU A 4 -22.51 37.36 -22.04
CA LEU A 4 -22.30 35.93 -21.89
C LEU A 4 -21.01 35.43 -22.58
N ASP A 5 -20.71 35.91 -23.79
CA ASP A 5 -19.48 35.55 -24.52
C ASP A 5 -18.23 36.07 -23.80
N ALA A 6 -18.31 37.29 -23.23
CA ALA A 6 -17.21 37.88 -22.48
C ALA A 6 -16.87 37.04 -21.22
N PHE A 7 -17.88 36.48 -20.56
CA PHE A 7 -17.69 35.65 -19.38
C PHE A 7 -17.02 34.30 -19.70
N ILE A 8 -17.40 33.69 -20.82
CA ILE A 8 -16.82 32.44 -21.32
C ILE A 8 -15.34 32.63 -21.67
N ILE A 9 -14.99 33.73 -22.33
CA ILE A 9 -13.61 34.05 -22.72
C ILE A 9 -12.71 34.25 -21.48
N VAL A 10 -13.22 34.90 -20.43
CA VAL A 10 -12.48 35.11 -19.17
C VAL A 10 -12.21 33.79 -18.45
N ILE A 11 -13.19 32.89 -18.40
CA ILE A 11 -13.03 31.53 -17.83
C ILE A 11 -11.96 30.75 -18.60
N ILE A 12 -12.02 30.76 -19.93
CA ILE A 12 -11.03 30.08 -20.78
C ILE A 12 -9.63 30.66 -20.56
N LEU A 13 -9.49 31.99 -20.43
CA LEU A 13 -8.21 32.63 -20.15
C LEU A 13 -7.66 32.28 -18.77
N ILE A 14 -8.51 32.20 -17.73
CA ILE A 14 -8.08 31.87 -16.37
C ILE A 14 -7.60 30.42 -16.28
N PHE A 15 -8.37 29.47 -16.83
CA PHE A 15 -7.99 28.05 -16.85
C PHE A 15 -6.77 27.80 -17.74
N GLY A 16 -6.71 28.43 -18.92
CA GLY A 16 -5.53 28.35 -19.79
C GLY A 16 -4.27 28.91 -19.12
N PHE A 17 -4.40 29.99 -18.34
CA PHE A 17 -3.27 30.61 -17.64
C PHE A 17 -2.80 29.80 -16.42
N PHE A 18 -3.71 29.13 -15.72
CA PHE A 18 -3.35 28.21 -14.63
C PHE A 18 -2.66 26.93 -15.16
N GLY A 19 -3.15 26.36 -16.27
CA GLY A 19 -2.53 25.21 -16.94
C GLY A 19 -1.12 25.50 -17.49
N TYR A 20 -0.89 26.72 -17.98
CA TYR A 20 0.41 27.20 -18.47
C TYR A 20 1.52 27.13 -17.41
N LYS A 21 1.21 27.35 -16.13
CA LYS A 21 2.22 27.38 -15.06
C LYS A 21 2.66 26.00 -14.56
N ARG A 22 1.87 24.94 -14.77
CA ARG A 22 2.24 23.58 -14.33
C ARG A 22 2.87 22.71 -15.43
N GLY A 23 2.61 23.00 -16.71
CA GLY A 23 3.24 22.33 -17.85
C GLY A 23 2.84 20.87 -18.04
N LEU A 24 2.42 20.50 -19.24
CA LEU A 24 1.97 19.13 -19.56
C LEU A 24 3.04 18.07 -19.35
N VAL A 25 4.29 18.38 -19.68
CA VAL A 25 5.41 17.45 -19.62
C VAL A 25 5.65 17.02 -18.17
N LEU A 26 5.55 17.96 -17.23
CA LEU A 26 5.71 17.65 -15.80
C LEU A 26 4.57 16.75 -15.30
N SER A 27 3.34 17.00 -15.79
CA SER A 27 2.18 16.17 -15.48
C SER A 27 2.33 14.73 -16.02
N ILE A 28 2.71 14.58 -17.30
CA ILE A 28 2.94 13.27 -17.94
C ILE A 28 4.12 12.53 -17.29
N ILE A 29 5.24 13.22 -17.00
CA ILE A 29 6.35 12.60 -16.26
C ILE A 29 5.89 12.12 -14.89
N SER A 30 5.07 12.89 -14.19
CA SER A 30 4.58 12.50 -12.87
C SER A 30 3.67 11.27 -12.95
N LEU A 31 2.79 11.23 -13.94
CA LEU A 31 1.88 10.10 -14.15
C LEU A 31 2.64 8.83 -14.55
N THR A 32 3.57 8.96 -15.51
CA THR A 32 4.42 7.86 -15.97
C THR A 32 5.32 7.37 -14.85
N SER A 33 5.88 8.26 -14.03
CA SER A 33 6.67 7.86 -12.86
C SER A 33 5.87 7.03 -11.87
N VAL A 34 4.60 7.38 -11.62
CA VAL A 34 3.72 6.59 -10.74
C VAL A 34 3.51 5.18 -11.28
N ILE A 35 3.26 5.04 -12.59
CA ILE A 35 3.07 3.72 -13.22
C ILE A 35 4.35 2.88 -13.13
N LEU A 36 5.52 3.45 -13.46
CA LEU A 36 6.79 2.73 -13.34
C LEU A 36 7.12 2.34 -11.90
N SER A 37 6.91 3.25 -10.94
CA SER A 37 7.10 2.97 -9.52
C SER A 37 6.19 1.86 -9.03
N PHE A 38 4.95 1.82 -9.51
CA PHE A 38 4.00 0.76 -9.16
C PHE A 38 4.46 -0.61 -9.67
N ILE A 39 4.93 -0.68 -10.93
CA ILE A 39 5.47 -1.91 -11.52
C ILE A 39 6.70 -2.39 -10.76
N ALA A 40 7.65 -1.48 -10.47
CA ALA A 40 8.85 -1.80 -9.71
C ALA A 40 8.52 -2.26 -8.28
N ALA A 41 7.60 -1.57 -7.60
CA ALA A 41 7.13 -1.96 -6.27
C ALA A 41 6.51 -3.36 -6.30
N LYS A 42 5.65 -3.64 -7.28
CA LYS A 42 5.04 -4.97 -7.44
C LYS A 42 6.08 -6.08 -7.67
N LEU A 43 7.21 -5.77 -8.31
CA LEU A 43 8.25 -6.75 -8.57
C LEU A 43 9.08 -7.07 -7.32
N PHE A 44 9.42 -6.06 -6.52
CA PHE A 44 10.42 -6.20 -5.45
C PHE A 44 9.86 -6.15 -4.02
N TYR A 45 8.55 -5.92 -3.82
CA TYR A 45 8.00 -5.78 -2.46
C TYR A 45 8.16 -7.03 -1.60
N VAL A 46 8.13 -8.23 -2.19
CA VAL A 46 8.27 -9.51 -1.45
C VAL A 46 9.68 -9.62 -0.88
N ASP A 47 10.70 -9.34 -1.69
CA ASP A 47 12.10 -9.38 -1.25
C ASP A 47 12.38 -8.32 -0.18
N LEU A 48 11.79 -7.12 -0.34
CA LEU A 48 11.89 -6.08 0.69
C LEU A 48 11.20 -6.51 1.99
N ALA A 49 10.02 -7.12 1.93
CA ALA A 49 9.32 -7.62 3.10
C ALA A 49 10.14 -8.67 3.86
N ALA A 50 10.76 -9.62 3.14
CA ALA A 50 11.65 -10.63 3.72
C ALA A 50 12.87 -9.98 4.40
N ASN A 51 13.48 -8.98 3.78
CA ASN A 51 14.61 -8.26 4.37
C ASN A 51 14.21 -7.41 5.58
N ILE A 52 13.01 -6.82 5.58
CA ILE A 52 12.49 -6.10 6.75
C ILE A 52 12.25 -7.09 7.89
N ALA A 53 11.62 -8.25 7.65
CA ALA A 53 11.43 -9.26 8.68
C ALA A 53 12.76 -9.80 9.25
N ALA A 54 13.75 -10.03 8.39
CA ALA A 54 15.03 -10.59 8.82
C ALA A 54 15.87 -9.62 9.67
N ASN A 55 15.78 -8.32 9.38
CA ASN A 55 16.62 -7.29 10.04
C ASN A 55 15.87 -6.48 11.11
N THR A 56 14.55 -6.63 11.21
CA THR A 56 13.73 -5.87 12.15
C THR A 56 12.72 -6.77 12.85
N GLU A 57 12.48 -6.56 14.14
CA GLU A 57 11.45 -7.28 14.91
C GLU A 57 10.02 -6.78 14.63
N ILE A 58 9.81 -6.09 13.50
CA ILE A 58 8.52 -5.49 13.14
C ILE A 58 7.48 -6.58 12.91
N ASP A 59 7.87 -7.69 12.28
CA ASP A 59 7.02 -8.86 12.05
C ASP A 59 6.48 -9.42 13.38
N THR A 60 7.35 -9.55 14.38
CA THR A 60 7.03 -10.08 15.69
C THR A 60 6.12 -9.12 16.45
N LYS A 61 6.40 -7.82 16.43
CA LYS A 61 5.55 -6.80 17.09
C LYS A 61 4.15 -6.74 16.49
N ILE A 62 4.05 -6.81 15.17
CA ILE A 62 2.76 -6.84 14.47
C ILE A 62 2.01 -8.12 14.83
N ASN A 63 2.69 -9.28 14.81
CA ASN A 63 2.08 -10.56 15.16
C ASN A 63 1.56 -10.57 16.61
N LEU A 64 2.36 -10.09 17.57
CA LEU A 64 1.94 -9.99 18.97
C LEU A 64 0.72 -9.08 19.14
N TYR A 65 0.68 -7.95 18.44
CA TYR A 65 -0.46 -7.05 18.47
C TYR A 65 -1.72 -7.70 17.90
N ILE A 66 -1.62 -8.37 16.75
CA ILE A 66 -2.75 -9.04 16.10
C ILE A 66 -3.24 -10.21 16.94
N THR A 67 -2.32 -11.06 17.42
CA THR A 67 -2.64 -12.19 18.30
C THR A 67 -3.34 -11.70 19.56
N GLY A 68 -2.86 -10.61 20.18
CA GLY A 68 -3.52 -10.00 21.34
C GLY A 68 -4.94 -9.52 21.04
N LYS A 69 -5.16 -8.90 19.87
CA LYS A 69 -6.51 -8.44 19.45
C LYS A 69 -7.43 -9.61 19.08
N LEU A 70 -6.91 -10.65 18.44
CA LEU A 70 -7.69 -11.83 18.06
C LEU A 70 -8.05 -12.67 19.27
N ASN A 71 -7.13 -12.86 20.23
CA ASN A 71 -7.43 -13.54 21.50
C ASN A 71 -8.44 -12.76 22.34
N ALA A 72 -8.46 -11.43 22.27
CA ALA A 72 -9.45 -10.61 22.96
C ALA A 72 -10.83 -10.64 22.27
N ALA A 73 -10.87 -10.72 20.93
CA ALA A 73 -12.11 -10.79 20.15
C ALA A 73 -12.71 -12.21 20.13
N TYR A 74 -11.86 -13.22 20.16
CA TYR A 74 -12.20 -14.65 20.19
C TYR A 74 -11.49 -15.30 21.40
N PRO A 75 -11.89 -14.94 22.64
CA PRO A 75 -11.34 -15.58 23.82
C PRO A 75 -11.68 -17.06 23.74
N GLY A 76 -10.65 -17.90 23.75
CA GLY A 76 -10.81 -19.35 23.76
C GLY A 76 -11.80 -19.75 24.85
N GLY A 77 -12.96 -20.25 24.43
CA GLY A 77 -13.93 -20.81 25.36
C GLY A 77 -13.39 -22.15 25.83
N ASN A 78 -13.06 -22.26 27.12
CA ASN A 78 -12.88 -23.54 27.76
C ASN A 78 -14.21 -24.30 27.66
N VAL A 79 -14.36 -25.20 26.68
CA VAL A 79 -15.48 -26.13 26.68
C VAL A 79 -15.15 -27.19 27.72
N ASN A 80 -15.47 -26.88 28.98
CA ASN A 80 -15.40 -27.84 30.08
C ASN A 80 -16.47 -28.92 29.85
N VAL A 81 -16.17 -29.92 29.03
CA VAL A 81 -17.00 -31.12 28.94
C VAL A 81 -16.70 -31.97 30.18
N SER A 82 -17.48 -31.78 31.24
CA SER A 82 -17.48 -32.67 32.40
C SER A 82 -18.02 -34.04 32.01
N VAL A 83 -17.16 -34.90 31.45
CA VAL A 83 -17.48 -36.32 31.27
C VAL A 83 -17.39 -36.98 32.65
N GLY A 84 -18.56 -37.24 33.25
CA GLY A 84 -18.64 -37.92 34.54
C GLY A 84 -18.00 -39.32 34.49
N ASN A 85 -17.05 -39.56 35.39
CA ASN A 85 -16.35 -40.81 35.69
C ASN A 85 -15.65 -41.53 34.51
N SER A 86 -14.31 -41.39 34.52
CA SER A 86 -13.32 -42.47 34.53
C SER A 86 -13.74 -43.81 33.87
N GLY A 87 -13.35 -43.98 32.60
CA GLY A 87 -13.20 -45.32 32.00
C GLY A 87 -13.92 -45.58 30.69
N SER A 88 -14.76 -44.66 30.19
CA SER A 88 -15.42 -44.89 28.91
C SER A 88 -14.44 -44.66 27.73
N PRO A 89 -14.42 -45.55 26.70
CA PRO A 89 -13.65 -45.35 25.47
C PRO A 89 -14.03 -44.06 24.74
N ILE A 90 -15.10 -43.39 25.12
CA ILE A 90 -15.54 -42.13 24.53
C ILE A 90 -14.68 -40.96 25.06
N GLN A 91 -14.01 -41.11 26.21
CA GLN A 91 -13.16 -40.06 26.78
C GLN A 91 -12.01 -39.66 25.86
N TRP A 92 -11.33 -40.60 25.20
CA TRP A 92 -10.21 -40.26 24.31
C TRP A 92 -10.67 -39.55 23.04
N ILE A 93 -11.89 -39.85 22.57
CA ILE A 93 -12.52 -39.22 21.41
C ILE A 93 -12.92 -37.79 21.77
N VAL A 94 -13.63 -37.63 22.89
CA VAL A 94 -14.04 -36.32 23.41
C VAL A 94 -12.81 -35.46 23.71
N THR A 95 -11.76 -36.06 24.28
CA THR A 95 -10.54 -35.32 24.60
C THR A 95 -9.87 -34.77 23.33
N LYS A 96 -9.72 -35.59 22.29
CA LYS A 96 -9.07 -35.16 21.03
C LYS A 96 -9.90 -34.16 20.20
N LEU A 97 -11.23 -34.20 20.32
CA LEU A 97 -12.12 -33.30 19.58
C LEU A 97 -12.41 -31.99 20.32
N PHE A 98 -12.32 -31.97 21.66
CA PHE A 98 -12.76 -30.84 22.49
C PHE A 98 -11.72 -30.27 23.48
N HIS A 99 -10.48 -30.78 23.56
CA HIS A 99 -9.38 -30.04 24.24
C HIS A 99 -8.89 -28.90 23.34
N SER A 100 -9.80 -27.94 23.16
CA SER A 100 -9.81 -26.87 22.18
C SER A 100 -8.88 -25.71 22.51
N ASP A 101 -8.17 -25.73 23.63
CA ASP A 101 -7.20 -24.69 23.96
C ASP A 101 -6.00 -24.72 23.01
N THR A 102 -5.64 -25.89 22.50
CA THR A 102 -4.58 -26.00 21.49
C THR A 102 -5.10 -25.70 20.09
N ILE A 103 -6.36 -26.04 19.77
CA ILE A 103 -6.95 -25.79 18.44
C ILE A 103 -7.16 -24.28 18.22
N ILE A 104 -7.78 -23.57 19.18
CA ILE A 104 -8.06 -22.14 19.03
C ILE A 104 -6.76 -21.34 19.02
N ASN A 105 -5.82 -21.59 19.94
CA ASN A 105 -4.56 -20.85 19.97
C ASN A 105 -3.72 -21.11 18.71
N ASN A 106 -3.67 -22.35 18.20
CA ASN A 106 -2.96 -22.63 16.95
C ASN A 106 -3.65 -22.00 15.75
N THR A 107 -4.98 -21.96 15.69
CA THR A 107 -5.74 -21.26 14.64
C THR A 107 -5.54 -19.75 14.70
N VAL A 108 -5.66 -19.14 15.88
CA VAL A 108 -5.43 -17.70 16.07
C VAL A 108 -3.99 -17.32 15.70
N ASN A 109 -2.99 -18.10 16.12
CA ASN A 109 -1.59 -17.85 15.77
C ASN A 109 -1.34 -17.99 14.26
N SER A 110 -1.98 -18.97 13.61
CA SER A 110 -1.87 -19.17 12.16
C SER A 110 -2.49 -18.02 11.37
N ILE A 111 -3.68 -17.56 11.79
CA ILE A 111 -4.34 -16.40 11.19
C ILE A 111 -3.52 -15.13 11.43
N ALA A 112 -3.05 -14.91 12.66
CA ALA A 112 -2.22 -13.77 13.01
C ALA A 112 -0.94 -13.74 12.17
N SER A 113 -0.28 -14.88 11.96
CA SER A 113 0.91 -14.98 11.12
C SER A 113 0.61 -14.63 9.66
N GLN A 114 -0.51 -15.11 9.10
CA GLN A 114 -0.90 -14.79 7.72
C GLN A 114 -1.23 -13.30 7.56
N ILE A 115 -1.99 -12.72 8.49
CA ILE A 115 -2.30 -11.29 8.48
C ILE A 115 -1.02 -10.45 8.64
N THR A 116 -0.11 -10.87 9.51
CA THR A 116 1.20 -10.23 9.69
C THR A 116 1.98 -10.20 8.38
N ALA A 117 2.06 -11.34 7.69
CA ALA A 117 2.74 -11.43 6.39
C ALA A 117 2.11 -10.50 5.34
N VAL A 118 0.77 -10.44 5.28
CA VAL A 118 0.05 -9.52 4.38
C VAL A 118 0.34 -8.06 4.72
N ILE A 119 0.28 -7.68 6.00
CA ILE A 119 0.57 -6.31 6.44
C ILE A 119 2.02 -5.93 6.11
N LEU A 120 2.96 -6.83 6.36
CA LEU A 120 4.37 -6.56 6.07
C LEU A 120 4.61 -6.40 4.57
N ASN A 121 3.99 -7.24 3.74
CA ASN A 121 4.02 -7.12 2.29
C ASN A 121 3.44 -5.78 1.80
N ILE A 122 2.31 -5.34 2.37
CA ILE A 122 1.71 -4.04 2.03
C ILE A 122 2.65 -2.90 2.45
N LEU A 123 3.21 -2.96 3.66
CA LEU A 123 4.11 -1.95 4.18
C LEU A 123 5.39 -1.85 3.33
N ALA A 124 5.98 -2.99 2.97
CA ALA A 124 7.12 -3.09 2.06
C ALA A 124 6.76 -2.51 0.69
N PHE A 125 5.60 -2.85 0.13
CA PHE A 125 5.13 -2.31 -1.14
C PHE A 125 5.05 -0.78 -1.11
N VAL A 126 4.45 -0.20 -0.06
CA VAL A 126 4.31 1.25 0.09
C VAL A 126 5.67 1.93 0.20
N ILE A 127 6.57 1.39 1.04
CA ILE A 127 7.93 1.93 1.19
C ILE A 127 8.66 1.91 -0.14
N LEU A 128 8.63 0.77 -0.86
CA LEU A 128 9.33 0.62 -2.13
C LEU A 128 8.74 1.53 -3.20
N PHE A 129 7.41 1.63 -3.26
CA PHE A 129 6.72 2.52 -4.18
C PHE A 129 7.15 3.98 -3.97
N VAL A 130 7.13 4.46 -2.73
CA VAL A 130 7.55 5.83 -2.40
C VAL A 130 9.03 6.03 -2.70
N ALA A 131 9.89 5.09 -2.33
CA ALA A 131 11.33 5.17 -2.59
C ALA A 131 11.65 5.25 -4.08
N VAL A 132 11.07 4.36 -4.91
CA VAL A 132 11.26 4.36 -6.36
C VAL A 132 10.67 5.63 -6.99
N LEU A 133 9.52 6.09 -6.52
CA LEU A 133 8.91 7.32 -7.01
C LEU A 133 9.79 8.54 -6.75
N ILE A 134 10.40 8.62 -5.57
CA ILE A 134 11.37 9.67 -5.22
C ILE A 134 12.61 9.54 -6.11
N LEU A 135 13.16 8.33 -6.29
CA LEU A 135 14.32 8.10 -7.15
C LEU A 135 14.04 8.55 -8.58
N ILE A 136 12.97 8.07 -9.23
CA ILE A 136 12.65 8.44 -10.62
C ILE A 136 12.50 9.95 -10.76
N LYS A 137 11.82 10.62 -9.82
CA LYS A 137 11.67 12.09 -9.83
C LYS A 137 13.01 12.79 -9.66
N LEU A 138 13.88 12.29 -8.80
CA LEU A 138 15.22 12.85 -8.59
C LEU A 138 16.09 12.72 -9.84
N ILE A 139 16.08 11.55 -10.48
CA ILE A 139 16.75 11.33 -11.78
C ILE A 139 16.20 12.32 -12.81
N GLY A 140 14.88 12.47 -12.93
CA GLY A 140 14.26 13.42 -13.87
C GLY A 140 14.67 14.88 -13.61
N LEU A 141 14.84 15.26 -12.34
CA LEU A 141 15.28 16.61 -11.95
C LEU A 141 16.74 16.85 -12.32
N ILE A 142 17.63 15.89 -12.05
CA ILE A 142 19.05 15.96 -12.39
C ILE A 142 19.22 15.96 -13.91
N LEU A 143 18.45 15.13 -14.62
CA LEU A 143 18.47 15.08 -16.08
C LEU A 143 18.02 16.42 -16.68
N ASN A 144 16.99 17.08 -16.12
CA ASN A 144 16.59 18.44 -16.54
C ASN A 144 17.64 19.50 -16.24
N LYS A 145 18.40 19.37 -15.13
CA LYS A 145 19.53 20.27 -14.85
C LYS A 145 20.67 20.09 -15.85
N LEU A 146 20.90 18.86 -16.30
CA LEU A 146 21.94 18.52 -17.27
C LEU A 146 21.51 18.86 -18.71
N SER A 147 20.22 18.70 -19.00
CA SER A 147 19.57 19.00 -20.27
C SER A 147 18.78 20.32 -20.15
N LYS A 148 19.47 21.45 -20.27
CA LYS A 148 18.83 22.73 -20.63
C LYS A 148 18.37 22.70 -22.11
N LEU A 149 17.56 21.73 -22.52
CA LEU A 149 17.10 21.60 -23.90
C LEU A 149 15.92 22.58 -24.16
N PRO A 150 16.11 23.64 -24.97
CA PRO A 150 15.08 24.65 -25.28
C PRO A 150 13.84 24.06 -25.99
N VAL A 151 13.95 22.87 -26.57
CA VAL A 151 12.88 22.18 -27.31
C VAL A 151 11.73 21.72 -26.39
N LEU A 152 12.03 21.28 -25.17
CA LEU A 152 11.02 20.73 -24.26
C LEU A 152 10.11 21.82 -23.68
N ASN A 153 10.63 23.03 -23.48
CA ASN A 153 9.88 24.15 -22.90
C ASN A 153 8.82 24.71 -23.88
N PHE A 154 9.03 24.55 -25.19
CA PHE A 154 8.10 24.97 -26.23
C PHE A 154 6.90 24.02 -26.33
N ILE A 155 7.15 22.70 -26.32
CA ILE A 155 6.10 21.67 -26.26
C ILE A 155 5.40 21.66 -24.89
N ASN A 156 6.12 21.94 -23.80
CA ASN A 156 5.54 22.02 -22.46
C ASN A 156 4.56 23.21 -22.30
N LYS A 157 4.86 24.36 -22.92
CA LYS A 157 3.95 25.52 -22.98
C LYS A 157 2.79 25.32 -23.96
N LEU A 158 3.04 24.76 -25.15
CA LEU A 158 1.98 24.49 -26.14
C LEU A 158 1.01 23.40 -25.67
N GLY A 159 1.55 22.31 -25.13
CA GLY A 159 0.76 21.21 -24.59
C GLY A 159 -0.05 21.64 -23.35
N GLY A 160 0.57 22.38 -22.43
CA GLY A 160 -0.11 22.94 -21.24
C GLY A 160 -1.31 23.83 -21.58
N SER A 161 -1.29 24.50 -22.74
CA SER A 161 -2.43 25.31 -23.23
C SER A 161 -3.58 24.48 -23.81
N VAL A 162 -3.32 23.26 -24.33
CA VAL A 162 -4.35 22.43 -24.98
C VAL A 162 -5.08 21.52 -23.98
N VAL A 163 -4.41 21.10 -22.91
CA VAL A 163 -4.97 20.15 -21.92
C VAL A 163 -5.53 20.89 -20.69
N GLY A 164 -5.87 22.18 -20.85
CA GLY A 164 -6.27 23.09 -19.77
C GLY A 164 -7.14 22.47 -18.66
N VAL A 165 -6.47 22.16 -17.55
CA VAL A 165 -6.98 22.05 -16.17
C VAL A 165 -5.97 22.76 -15.28
#